data_AF-A0A3P7MR45-F1
#
_entry.id   AF-A0A3P7MR45-F1
#
_cell.length_a   1.000
_cell.length_b   1.000
_cell.length_c   1.000
_cell.angle_alpha   90.00
_cell.angle_beta   90.00
_cell.angle_gamma   90.00
#
_symmetry.space_group_name_H-M   'P 1'
#
loop_
_entity.id
_entity.type
_entity.pdbx_description
1 polymer ?
#
loop_
_entity_poly.entity_id
_entity_poly.type
_entity_poly.pdbx_seq_one_letter_code
_entity_poly.pdbx_strand_id
1 'polypeptide(L)' 'MFIECTAKGMCGFFEEHKHFWLRVMPSKMDDHMFGMVMGQVIKVRQSQDSVGKCIVCMRTKPLRNYFLL' A
#
# COMPACT_ATOMS: atom_id res chain seq x y z
N MET A 1 5.76 1.42 8.48
CA MET A 1 7.02 1.98 8.99
C MET A 1 7.55 1.02 10.04
N PHE A 2 8.81 0.62 9.94
CA PHE A 2 9.44 -0.30 10.89
C PHE A 2 10.90 0.13 11.13
N ILE A 3 11.46 -0.35 12.23
CA ILE A 3 12.85 -0.16 12.62
C ILE A 3 13.52 -1.55 12.63
N GLU A 4 14.73 -1.66 12.11
CA GLU A 4 15.47 -2.92 12.17
C GLU A 4 16.39 -2.90 13.40
N CYS A 5 16.43 -4.01 14.14
CA CYS A 5 17.36 -4.26 15.22
C CYS A 5 18.29 -5.42 14.86
N THR A 6 19.59 -5.23 15.05
CA THR A 6 20.63 -6.22 14.77
C THR A 6 20.96 -7.04 16.01
N ALA A 7 21.54 -8.22 15.82
CA ALA A 7 21.99 -9.10 16.92
C ALA A 7 23.04 -8.44 17.85
N LYS A 8 23.68 -7.35 17.42
CA LYS A 8 24.61 -6.55 18.22
C LYS A 8 23.91 -5.54 19.15
N GLY A 9 22.58 -5.55 19.21
CA GLY A 9 21.78 -4.65 20.05
C GLY A 9 21.63 -3.24 19.47
N MET A 10 22.01 -3.02 18.21
CA MET A 10 21.80 -1.74 17.54
C MET A 10 20.47 -1.75 16.80
N CYS A 11 19.65 -0.72 16.98
CA CYS A 11 18.42 -0.51 16.24
C CYS A 11 18.52 0.78 15.44
N GLY A 12 18.04 0.76 14.19
CA GLY A 12 18.15 1.91 13.31
C GLY A 12 17.23 1.84 12.10
N PHE A 13 17.21 2.96 11.37
CA PHE A 13 16.63 3.04 10.04
C PHE A 13 17.76 2.91 9.03
N PHE A 14 17.62 1.96 8.11
CA PHE A 14 18.61 1.71 7.06
C PHE A 14 18.02 2.05 5.69
N GLU A 15 18.84 2.60 4.81
CA GLU A 15 18.41 3.18 3.53
C GLU A 15 17.81 2.14 2.58
N GLU A 16 18.21 0.89 2.73
CA GLU A 16 17.76 -0.25 1.95
C GLU A 16 16.30 -0.59 2.23
N HIS A 17 15.77 -0.21 3.40
CA HIS A 17 14.38 -0.48 3.75
C HIS A 17 13.44 0.43 2.98
N LYS A 18 12.62 -0.19 2.13
CA LYS A 18 11.55 0.49 1.40
C LYS A 18 10.19 0.11 1.99
N HIS A 19 9.26 1.05 1.93
CA HIS A 19 7.87 0.82 2.30
C HIS A 19 7.01 0.85 1.05
N PHE A 20 6.18 -0.17 0.91
CA PHE A 20 5.21 -0.26 -0.17
C PHE A 20 3.82 0.08 0.38
N TRP A 21 3.12 0.96 -0.32
CA TRP A 21 1.78 1.40 0.02
C TRP A 21 0.87 1.23 -1.19
N LEU A 22 -0.43 1.04 -0.95
CA LEU A 22 -1.43 1.05 -2.02
C LEU A 22 -1.43 2.44 -2.68
N ARG A 23 -1.51 2.50 -4.01
CA ARG A 23 -1.66 3.73 -4.78
C ARG A 23 -3.14 4.09 -4.90
N VAL A 24 -3.48 5.37 -4.80
CA VAL A 24 -4.81 5.88 -5.18
C VAL A 24 -4.93 5.89 -6.71
N MET A 25 -5.92 5.17 -7.24
CA MET A 25 -6.26 5.21 -8.66
C MET A 25 -7.33 6.28 -8.93
N PRO A 26 -7.26 6.99 -10.07
CA PRO A 26 -8.32 7.92 -10.47
C PRO A 26 -9.65 7.18 -10.64
N SER A 27 -10.77 7.88 -10.42
CA SER A 27 -12.12 7.32 -10.36
C SER A 27 -12.65 6.68 -11.64
N LYS A 28 -11.95 6.79 -12.77
CA LYS A 28 -12.29 6.08 -14.01
C LYS A 28 -11.59 4.72 -14.03
N MET A 29 -12.30 3.68 -13.58
CA MET A 29 -11.80 2.31 -13.49
C MET A 29 -11.31 1.79 -14.84
N ASP A 30 -12.09 1.96 -15.91
CA ASP A 30 -11.79 1.30 -17.19
C ASP A 30 -10.50 1.82 -17.86
N ASP A 31 -10.25 3.14 -17.78
CA ASP A 31 -9.09 3.77 -18.42
C ASP A 31 -7.77 3.49 -17.69
N HIS A 32 -7.82 3.22 -16.38
CA HIS A 32 -6.64 3.16 -15.52
C HIS A 32 -6.36 1.80 -14.88
N MET A 33 -7.31 0.86 -14.90
CA MET A 33 -7.08 -0.50 -14.40
C MET A 33 -6.30 -1.37 -15.37
N PHE A 34 -6.51 -1.19 -16.68
CA PHE A 34 -5.86 -1.99 -17.73
C PHE A 34 -4.85 -1.19 -18.57
N GLY A 35 -4.75 0.12 -18.35
CA GLY A 35 -3.82 1.00 -19.03
C GLY A 35 -2.41 0.96 -18.44
N MET A 36 -1.41 1.36 -19.24
CA MET A 36 -0.03 1.53 -18.76
C MET A 36 0.01 2.60 -17.66
N VAL A 37 0.57 2.24 -16.52
CA VAL A 37 0.73 3.17 -15.39
C VAL A 37 2.01 3.97 -15.58
N MET A 38 1.88 5.28 -15.82
CA MET A 38 3.04 6.18 -15.90
C MET A 38 3.72 6.31 -14.52
N GLY A 39 5.04 6.09 -14.50
CA GLY A 39 5.86 6.23 -13.29
C GLY A 39 5.90 7.68 -12.81
N GLN A 40 5.73 7.89 -11.50
CA GLN A 40 5.77 9.22 -10.88
C GLN A 40 6.66 9.18 -9.65
N VAL A 41 7.53 10.19 -9.50
CA VAL A 41 8.33 10.40 -8.29
C VAL A 41 7.59 11.38 -7.39
N ILE A 42 7.13 10.91 -6.23
CA ILE A 42 6.33 11.70 -5.30
C ILE A 42 7.23 12.19 -4.17
N LYS A 43 7.36 13.52 -4.01
CA LYS A 43 8.10 14.14 -2.91
C LYS A 43 7.15 14.45 -1.74
N VAL A 44 7.66 14.36 -0.51
CA VAL A 44 6.93 14.38 0.77
C VAL A 44 5.89 15.51 0.90
N ARG A 45 6.10 16.68 0.28
CA ARG A 45 5.20 17.84 0.35
C ARG A 45 3.88 17.70 -0.45
N GLN A 46 3.77 16.69 -1.31
CA GLN A 46 2.58 16.43 -2.16
C GLN A 46 1.93 15.07 -1.85
N SER A 47 2.29 14.44 -0.73
CA SER A 47 2.29 12.97 -0.61
C SER A 47 0.99 12.33 -0.13
N GLN A 48 0.11 13.02 0.62
CA GLN A 48 -0.96 12.34 1.35
C GLN A 48 -2.09 11.80 0.45
N ASP A 49 -2.32 12.41 -0.72
CA ASP A 49 -3.41 12.00 -1.61
C ASP A 49 -3.05 10.84 -2.55
N SER A 50 -1.78 10.44 -2.59
CA SER A 50 -1.30 9.33 -3.43
C SER A 50 -1.34 7.96 -2.75
N VAL A 51 -1.45 7.95 -1.42
CA VAL A 51 -1.45 6.74 -0.59
C VAL A 51 -2.88 6.30 -0.31
N GLY A 52 -3.19 5.05 -0.63
CA GLY A 52 -4.49 4.43 -0.43
C GLY A 52 -4.88 4.40 1.05
N LYS A 53 -6.13 4.75 1.33
CA LYS A 53 -6.72 4.72 2.67
C LYS A 53 -7.43 3.39 2.89
N CYS A 54 -7.38 2.87 4.11
CA CYS A 54 -8.07 1.63 4.48
C CYS A 54 -8.92 1.84 5.74
N ILE A 55 -9.93 0.98 5.92
CA ILE A 55 -10.78 0.93 7.11
C ILE A 55 -10.77 -0.51 7.60
N VAL A 56 -10.66 -0.71 8.91
CA VAL A 56 -10.77 -2.02 9.54
C VAL A 56 -12.23 -2.28 9.88
N CYS A 57 -12.80 -3.33 9.29
CA CYS A 57 -14.19 -3.71 9.51
C CYS A 57 -14.27 -5.05 10.26
N MET A 58 -15.19 -5.16 11.22
CA MET A 58 -15.49 -6.42 11.89
C MET A 58 -16.53 -7.21 11.10
N ARG A 59 -16.23 -8.50 10.89
CA ARG A 59 -17.07 -9.40 10.12
C ARG A 59 -18.21 -9.98 10.99
N THR A 60 -19.44 -9.91 10.52
CA THR A 60 -20.62 -10.46 11.23
C THR A 60 -21.09 -11.82 10.69
N LYS A 61 -20.68 -12.23 9.49
CA LYS A 61 -21.05 -13.52 8.85
C LYS A 61 -19.87 -14.13 8.08
N PRO A 62 -19.67 -15.47 8.05
CA PRO A 62 -18.54 -16.13 7.36
C PRO A 62 -18.49 -15.82 5.85
N LEU A 63 -17.29 -15.90 5.25
CA LEU A 63 -17.08 -15.60 3.81
C LEU A 63 -17.60 -16.82 3.07
N ARG A 64 -18.65 -16.64 2.26
CA ARG A 64 -19.00 -17.66 1.28
C ARG A 64 -18.01 -17.52 0.14
N ASN A 65 -17.04 -18.43 0.08
CA ASN A 65 -16.20 -18.59 -1.10
C ASN A 65 -17.10 -19.16 -2.20
N TYR A 66 -17.43 -18.34 -3.19
CA TYR A 66 -18.10 -18.78 -4.43
C TYR A 66 -17.10 -19.28 -5.48
N PHE A 67 -15.82 -19.43 -5.14
CA PHE A 67 -14.74 -19.85 -6.05
C PHE A 67 -14.58 -21.38 -6.20
N LEU A 68 -15.61 -22.17 -5.84
CA LEU A 68 -15.63 -23.64 -5.97
C LEU A 68 -16.85 -24.14 -6.74
N LEU A 69 -17.26 -23.41 -7.79
CA LEU A 69 -18.19 -23.90 -8.81
C LEU A 69 -17.45 -24.00 -10.14
#